data_AF-A0A9E4JEP4-F1
#
_entry.id   AF-A0A9E4JEP4-F1
#
_cell.length_a   1.000
_cell.length_b   1.000
_cell.length_c   1.000
_cell.angle_alpha   90.00
_cell.angle_beta   90.00
_cell.angle_gamma   90.00
#
_symmetry.space_group_name_H-M   'P 1'
#
loop_
_entity.id
_entity.type
_entity.pdbx_description
1 polymer ?
#
loop_
_entity_poly.entity_id
_entity_poly.type
_entity_poly.pdbx_seq_one_letter_code
_entity_poly.pdbx_strand_id
1 'polypeptide(L)' 'MVNLIAATTTKSGRLVKSRGDSRTCAKGRRVSDKGLALVNLEPNVFHGEWNYTIHPTVPT' A
#
# COMPACT_ATOMS: atom_id res chain seq x y z
N MET A 1 -7.48 12.68 -18.14
CA MET A 1 -8.79 12.45 -17.48
C MET A 1 -8.61 11.31 -16.49
N VAL A 2 -8.75 11.54 -15.19
CA VAL A 2 -8.78 10.45 -14.18
C VAL A 2 -10.26 10.19 -13.88
N ASN A 3 -10.78 9.05 -14.33
CA ASN A 3 -12.16 8.65 -14.04
C ASN A 3 -12.23 8.20 -12.57
N LEU A 4 -12.97 8.96 -11.76
CA LEU A 4 -13.06 8.82 -10.32
C LEU A 4 -13.85 7.56 -9.92
N ILE A 5 -13.22 6.63 -9.18
CA ILE A 5 -13.88 5.49 -8.50
C ILE A 5 -14.60 6.01 -7.24
N ALA A 6 -15.51 6.99 -7.39
CA ALA A 6 -16.34 7.48 -6.30
C ALA A 6 -17.74 6.85 -6.29
N ALA A 7 -18.11 6.11 -7.34
CA ALA A 7 -19.44 5.55 -7.49
C ALA A 7 -19.66 4.22 -6.72
N THR A 8 -18.64 3.67 -6.07
CA THR A 8 -18.76 2.42 -5.30
C THR A 8 -19.21 2.70 -3.86
N THR A 9 -20.52 2.70 -3.63
CA THR A 9 -21.11 2.65 -2.29
C THR A 9 -21.11 1.21 -1.77
N THR A 10 -20.49 0.99 -0.60
CA THR A 10 -20.66 -0.28 0.13
C THR A 10 -22.06 -0.32 0.74
N LYS A 11 -22.63 -1.51 0.99
CA LYS A 11 -23.96 -1.68 1.64
C LYS A 11 -24.11 -0.90 2.96
N SER A 12 -22.99 -0.53 3.59
CA SER A 12 -22.90 0.23 4.83
C SER A 12 -22.77 1.76 4.65
N GLY A 13 -22.89 2.30 3.42
CA GLY A 13 -22.91 3.74 3.17
C GLY A 13 -21.57 4.48 3.31
N ARG A 14 -20.42 3.77 3.25
CA ARG A 14 -19.12 4.45 3.33
C ARG A 14 -18.77 5.17 2.03
N LEU A 15 -18.54 6.48 2.12
CA LEU A 15 -18.01 7.34 1.07
C LEU A 15 -16.51 7.12 0.91
N VAL A 16 -16.08 6.73 -0.30
CA VAL A 16 -14.66 6.64 -0.66
C VAL A 16 -14.16 8.05 -0.99
N LYS A 17 -13.22 8.55 -0.18
CA LYS A 17 -12.55 9.84 -0.41
C LYS A 17 -11.20 9.59 -1.05
N SER A 18 -10.93 10.23 -2.18
CA SER A 18 -9.59 10.27 -2.80
C SER A 18 -9.10 11.71 -2.84
N ARG A 19 -7.81 11.91 -2.57
CA ARG A 19 -7.12 13.20 -2.67
C ARG A 19 -5.87 12.97 -3.50
N GLY A 20 -5.62 13.85 -4.47
CA GLY A 20 -4.36 13.84 -5.21
C GLY A 20 -3.21 14.09 -4.25
N ASP A 21 -2.24 13.16 -4.18
CA ASP A 21 -0.99 13.40 -3.49
C ASP A 21 -0.11 14.29 -4.37
N SER A 22 0.18 15.50 -3.91
CA SER A 22 1.06 16.45 -4.62
C SER A 22 2.54 16.24 -4.31
N ARG A 23 2.87 15.27 -3.45
CA ARG A 23 4.27 14.95 -3.14
C ARG A 23 4.97 14.39 -4.38
N THR A 24 6.19 14.88 -4.59
CA THR A 24 7.06 14.34 -5.63
C THR A 24 7.49 12.93 -5.25
N CYS A 25 6.95 11.93 -5.95
CA CYS A 25 7.47 10.59 -5.91
C CYS A 25 8.81 10.57 -6.66
N ALA A 26 9.91 10.54 -5.91
CA ALA A 26 11.24 10.43 -6.47
C ALA A 26 11.34 9.11 -7.27
N LYS A 27 11.41 9.23 -8.60
CA LYS A 27 11.56 8.09 -9.49
C LYS A 27 12.91 7.41 -9.26
N GLY A 28 12.95 6.08 -9.34
CA GLY A 28 14.20 5.32 -9.25
C GLY A 28 14.78 5.19 -7.84
N ARG A 29 14.02 5.52 -6.78
CA ARG A 29 14.44 5.22 -5.40
C ARG A 29 14.54 3.70 -5.24
N ARG A 30 15.77 3.20 -5.17
CA ARG A 30 16.05 1.77 -5.01
C ARG A 30 16.17 1.42 -3.54
N VAL A 31 15.41 0.43 -3.10
CA VAL A 31 15.61 -0.23 -1.81
C VAL A 31 16.56 -1.40 -2.05
N SER A 32 17.54 -1.59 -1.17
CA SER A 32 18.44 -2.75 -1.27
C SER A 32 17.71 -4.01 -0.83
N ASP A 33 18.08 -5.16 -1.39
CA ASP A 33 17.47 -6.44 -1.01
C ASP A 33 17.66 -6.73 0.48
N LYS A 34 18.82 -6.34 1.04
CA LYS A 34 19.09 -6.40 2.47
C LYS A 34 18.14 -5.55 3.30
N GLY A 35 17.81 -4.34 2.83
CA GLY A 35 16.86 -3.46 3.51
C GLY A 35 15.44 -3.99 3.46
N LEU A 36 15.05 -4.56 2.32
CA LEU A 36 13.73 -5.18 2.17
C LEU A 36 13.59 -6.46 3.01
N ALA A 37 14.66 -7.26 3.14
CA ALA A 37 14.67 -8.46 3.96
C ALA A 37 14.52 -8.19 5.48
N LEU A 38 14.78 -6.96 5.93
CA LEU A 38 14.55 -6.55 7.32
C LEU A 38 13.09 -6.17 7.61
N VAL A 39 12.26 -6.04 6.57
CA VAL A 39 10.85 -5.73 6.74
C VAL A 39 10.14 -6.97 7.28
N ASN A 40 9.43 -6.82 8.40
CA ASN A 40 8.61 -7.88 8.98
C ASN A 40 7.32 -8.04 8.15
N LEU A 41 7.45 -8.75 7.02
CA LEU A 41 6.41 -8.93 6.01
C LEU A 41 5.91 -10.37 6.00
N GLU A 42 4.59 -10.53 6.07
CA GLU A 42 3.89 -11.80 5.93
C GLU A 42 3.10 -11.81 4.60
N PRO A 43 3.48 -12.67 3.63
CA PRO A 43 2.74 -12.81 2.38
C PRO A 43 1.36 -13.44 2.60
N ASN A 44 0.36 -12.97 1.87
CA ASN A 44 -0.98 -13.57 1.89
C ASN A 44 -1.00 -14.90 1.11
N VAL A 45 -1.87 -15.82 1.53
CA VAL A 45 -2.11 -17.10 0.81
C VAL A 45 -2.67 -16.89 -0.60
N PHE A 46 -3.41 -15.81 -0.82
CA PHE A 46 -3.90 -15.39 -2.13
C PHE A 46 -2.99 -14.31 -2.70
N HIS A 47 -2.18 -14.67 -3.70
CA HIS A 47 -1.27 -13.76 -4.39
C HIS A 47 -0.33 -13.00 -3.44
N GLY A 48 0.46 -13.75 -2.66
CA GLY A 48 1.42 -13.20 -1.68
C GLY A 48 2.50 -12.30 -2.31
N GLU A 49 2.77 -12.46 -3.60
CA GLU A 49 3.66 -11.58 -4.35
C GLU A 49 3.16 -10.12 -4.40
N TRP A 50 1.84 -9.91 -4.28
CA TRP A 50 1.20 -8.59 -4.32
C TRP A 50 0.49 -8.22 -3.03
N ASN A 51 -0.02 -9.21 -2.30
CA ASN A 51 -0.83 -9.04 -1.11
C ASN A 51 -0.04 -9.51 0.11
N TYR A 52 0.25 -8.59 1.03
CA TYR A 52 1.05 -8.89 2.21
C TYR A 52 0.67 -7.99 3.39
N THR A 53 0.97 -8.46 4.59
CA THR A 53 0.84 -7.71 5.84
C THR A 53 2.23 -7.29 6.31
N ILE A 54 2.40 -6.03 6.71
CA ILE A 54 3.64 -5.56 7.36
C ILE A 54 3.35 -5.33 8.83
N HIS A 55 4.12 -5.98 9.69
CA HIS A 55 4.03 -5.83 11.13
C HIS A 55 5.01 -4.77 11.64
N PRO A 56 4.69 -4.06 12.74
CA PRO A 56 5.63 -3.16 13.37
C PRO A 56 6.82 -3.96 13.93
N THR A 57 8.02 -3.54 13.58
CA THR A 57 9.23 -4.01 14.25
C THR A 57 9.40 -3.19 15.52
N VAL A 58 9.19 -3.79 16.69
CA VAL A 58 9.53 -3.15 17.97
C VAL A 58 11.05 -2.97 18.04
N PRO A 59 11.56 -1.73 18.16
CA PRO A 59 12.97 -1.53 18.43
C PRO A 59 13.26 -2.05 19.85
N THR A 60 14.23 -2.96 19.96
CA THR A 60 14.79 -3.42 21.25
C THR A 60 15.91 -2.46 21.66
#